data_AF-A0A7X4IUX1-F1
#
_entry.id   AF-A0A7X4IUX1-F1
#
_cell.length_a   1.000
_cell.length_b   1.000
_cell.length_c   1.000
_cell.angle_alpha   90.00
_cell.angle_beta   90.00
_cell.angle_gamma   90.00
#
_symmetry.space_group_name_H-M   'P 1'
#
loop_
_entity.id
_entity.type
_entity.pdbx_description
1 polymer ?
#
loop_
_entity_poly.entity_id
_entity_poly.type
_entity_poly.pdbx_seq_one_letter_code
_entity_poly.pdbx_strand_id
1 'polypeptide(L)'
;VDGEAQAFAGIVDAIEDGDMILAGALVRSHVEALRRKMPMPEAAVLGCTHYPIVEDEFRAALGPGVKVFSQPALVADSLADYLQRHPEMRGTGEIPMFLTTGDPQRVTDQATRFLRRKTEFHAA
;
A
#
# COMPACT_ATOMS: atom_id res chain seq x y z
N VAL A 1 15.34 16.99 -10.25
CA VAL A 1 15.23 15.79 -9.40
C VAL A 1 15.25 14.60 -10.33
N ASP A 2 16.28 13.77 -10.20
CA ASP A 2 16.37 12.52 -10.96
C ASP A 2 15.46 11.49 -10.28
N GLY A 3 14.71 10.75 -11.08
CA GLY A 3 13.75 9.75 -10.60
C GLY A 3 13.85 8.49 -11.45
N GLU A 4 13.78 7.34 -10.80
CA GLU A 4 13.66 6.03 -11.46
C GLU A 4 12.33 5.41 -11.03
N ALA A 5 11.62 4.84 -12.00
CA ALA A 5 10.41 4.08 -11.76
C ALA A 5 10.64 2.61 -12.15
N GLN A 6 10.27 1.69 -11.28
CA GLN A 6 10.42 0.27 -11.54
C GLN A 6 9.18 -0.49 -11.08
N ALA A 7 8.66 -1.34 -11.96
CA ALA A 7 7.57 -2.26 -11.65
C ALA A 7 8.09 -3.45 -10.85
N PHE A 8 7.46 -3.75 -9.71
CA PHE A 8 7.82 -4.87 -8.85
C PHE A 8 6.75 -5.96 -8.96
N ALA A 9 6.92 -6.87 -9.94
CA ALA A 9 5.98 -7.95 -10.21
C ALA A 9 5.98 -9.03 -9.10
N GLY A 10 4.83 -9.69 -8.89
CA GLY A 10 4.66 -10.84 -7.99
C GLY A 10 4.49 -10.50 -6.51
N ILE A 11 4.82 -9.28 -6.06
CA ILE A 11 4.66 -8.89 -4.65
C ILE A 11 3.17 -8.90 -4.24
N VAL A 12 2.30 -8.40 -5.11
CA VAL A 12 0.85 -8.33 -4.84
C VAL A 12 0.28 -9.74 -4.68
N ASP A 13 0.57 -10.64 -5.62
CA ASP A 13 0.09 -12.02 -5.58
C ASP A 13 0.53 -12.73 -4.29
N ALA A 14 1.81 -12.60 -3.92
CA ALA A 14 2.34 -13.17 -2.69
C ALA A 14 1.65 -12.62 -1.42
N ILE A 15 1.32 -11.33 -1.40
CA ILE A 15 0.57 -10.70 -0.30
C ILE A 15 -0.86 -11.24 -0.24
N GLU A 16 -1.56 -11.30 -1.39
CA GLU A 16 -2.95 -11.76 -1.47
C GLU A 16 -3.11 -13.23 -1.09
N ASP A 17 -2.13 -14.07 -1.45
CA ASP A 17 -2.04 -15.48 -1.04
C ASP A 17 -1.55 -15.64 0.41
N GLY A 18 -1.02 -14.58 1.00
CA GLY A 18 -0.56 -14.55 2.38
C GLY A 18 0.83 -15.13 2.61
N ASP A 19 1.61 -15.34 1.55
CA ASP A 19 3.01 -15.76 1.60
C ASP A 19 3.92 -14.54 1.83
N MET A 20 3.97 -14.11 3.09
CA MET A 20 4.78 -12.95 3.49
C MET A 20 6.29 -13.20 3.34
N ILE A 21 6.72 -14.46 3.34
CA ILE A 21 8.12 -14.83 3.16
C ILE A 21 8.52 -14.58 1.71
N LEU A 22 7.71 -15.06 0.76
CA LEU A 22 7.90 -14.80 -0.67
C LEU A 22 7.80 -13.30 -0.96
N ALA A 23 6.81 -12.61 -0.41
CA ALA A 23 6.63 -11.18 -0.60
C ALA A 23 7.90 -10.40 -0.19
N GLY A 24 8.46 -10.67 1.00
CA GLY A 24 9.71 -10.04 1.45
C GLY A 24 10.92 -10.41 0.58
N ALA A 25 11.02 -11.65 0.11
CA ALA A 25 12.08 -12.07 -0.81
C ALA A 25 12.02 -11.32 -2.15
N LEU A 26 10.81 -11.14 -2.70
CA LEU A 26 10.58 -10.38 -3.93
C LEU A 26 10.92 -8.90 -3.74
N VAL A 27 10.53 -8.28 -2.61
CA VAL A 27 10.92 -6.89 -2.29
C VAL A 27 12.44 -6.74 -2.35
N ARG A 28 13.20 -7.60 -1.67
CA ARG A 28 14.67 -7.52 -1.64
C ARG A 28 15.28 -7.66 -3.04
N SER A 29 14.82 -8.63 -3.81
CA SER A 29 15.28 -8.86 -5.20
C SER A 29 15.03 -7.64 -6.10
N HIS A 30 13.83 -7.07 -6.03
CA HIS A 30 13.47 -5.90 -6.84
C HIS A 30 14.22 -4.63 -6.43
N VAL A 31 14.40 -4.41 -5.12
CA VAL A 31 15.21 -3.28 -4.61
C VAL A 31 16.67 -3.42 -5.03
N GLU A 32 17.24 -4.64 -5.00
CA GLU A 32 18.61 -4.87 -5.49
C GLU A 32 18.74 -4.49 -6.97
N ALA A 33 17.78 -4.89 -7.81
CA ALA A 33 17.74 -4.52 -9.22
C ALA A 33 17.61 -2.99 -9.43
N LEU A 34 16.76 -2.33 -8.62
CA LEU A 34 16.60 -0.86 -8.66
C LEU A 34 17.92 -0.15 -8.34
N ARG A 35 18.66 -0.62 -7.34
CA ARG A 35 19.93 -0.01 -6.92
C ARG A 35 21.03 -0.11 -7.99
N ARG A 36 20.92 -1.00 -8.97
CA ARG A 36 21.85 -1.05 -10.11
C ARG A 36 21.65 0.14 -11.06
N LYS A 37 20.44 0.69 -11.13
CA LYS A 37 20.10 1.86 -11.95
C LYS A 37 20.20 3.16 -11.17
N MET A 38 19.80 3.13 -9.89
CA MET A 38 19.84 4.26 -8.97
C MET A 38 20.57 3.84 -7.66
N PRO A 39 21.91 3.96 -7.60
CA PRO A 39 22.70 3.42 -6.48
C PRO A 39 22.46 4.10 -5.13
N MET A 40 22.09 5.38 -5.14
CA MET A 40 21.94 6.23 -3.96
C MET A 40 20.59 6.96 -3.96
N PRO A 41 19.45 6.24 -3.84
CA PRO A 41 18.15 6.89 -3.71
C PRO A 41 18.07 7.58 -2.35
N GLU A 42 17.58 8.82 -2.32
CA GLU A 42 17.36 9.56 -1.07
C GLU A 42 15.95 9.30 -0.51
N ALA A 43 15.01 8.94 -1.40
CA ALA A 43 13.62 8.69 -1.08
C ALA A 43 13.03 7.60 -1.96
N ALA A 44 12.01 6.91 -1.44
CA ALA A 44 11.22 5.94 -2.18
C ALA A 44 9.74 6.14 -1.91
N VAL A 45 8.92 6.15 -2.97
CA VAL A 45 7.45 6.18 -2.86
C VAL A 45 6.91 4.79 -3.13
N LEU A 46 6.16 4.23 -2.18
CA LEU A 46 5.49 2.94 -2.36
C LEU A 46 4.21 3.15 -3.16
N GLY A 47 4.29 3.01 -4.48
CA GLY A 47 3.21 3.34 -5.42
C GLY A 47 2.10 2.29 -5.59
N CYS A 48 2.04 1.27 -4.74
CA CYS A 48 0.99 0.23 -4.79
C CYS A 48 0.28 0.16 -3.43
N THR A 49 -1.04 -0.02 -3.45
CA THR A 49 -1.89 -0.12 -2.26
C THR A 49 -1.51 -1.27 -1.32
N HIS A 50 -0.84 -2.31 -1.83
CA HIS A 50 -0.40 -3.48 -1.06
C HIS A 50 0.93 -3.30 -0.35
N TYR A 51 1.82 -2.43 -0.85
CA TYR A 51 3.17 -2.28 -0.33
C TYR A 51 3.27 -1.84 1.14
N PRO A 52 2.32 -1.06 1.70
CA PRO A 52 2.29 -0.79 3.14
C PRO A 52 2.29 -2.05 4.02
N ILE A 53 1.80 -3.19 3.53
CA ILE A 53 1.78 -4.46 4.26
C ILE A 53 3.20 -5.03 4.46
N VAL A 54 4.12 -4.71 3.54
CA VAL A 54 5.53 -5.14 3.55
C VAL A 54 6.49 -3.96 3.66
N GLU A 55 6.04 -2.84 4.23
CA GLU A 55 6.83 -1.61 4.31
C GLU A 55 8.17 -1.81 5.02
N ASP A 56 8.20 -2.64 6.07
CA ASP A 56 9.42 -2.95 6.82
C ASP A 56 10.47 -3.66 5.95
N GLU A 57 10.03 -4.52 5.02
CA GLU A 57 10.93 -5.17 4.04
C GLU A 57 11.53 -4.14 3.07
N PHE A 58 10.73 -3.16 2.63
CA PHE A 58 11.22 -2.07 1.80
C PHE A 58 12.24 -1.21 2.56
N ARG A 59 11.93 -0.83 3.80
CA ARG A 59 12.83 -0.04 4.67
C ARG A 59 14.15 -0.78 4.90
N ALA A 60 14.09 -2.08 5.18
CA ALA A 60 15.28 -2.90 5.37
C ALA A 60 16.12 -3.03 4.09
N ALA A 61 15.47 -3.27 2.94
CA ALA A 61 16.17 -3.46 1.66
C ALA A 61 16.78 -2.16 1.10
N LEU A 62 16.09 -1.03 1.24
CA LEU A 62 16.57 0.28 0.81
C LEU A 62 17.67 0.82 1.73
N GLY A 63 17.57 0.50 3.02
CA GLY A 63 18.50 0.94 4.06
C GLY A 63 18.08 2.25 4.74
N PRO A 64 18.70 2.58 5.90
CA PRO A 64 18.25 3.66 6.77
C PRO A 64 18.43 5.08 6.20
N GLY A 65 19.24 5.23 5.15
CA GLY A 65 19.46 6.51 4.47
C GLY A 65 18.35 6.91 3.51
N VAL A 66 17.39 6.01 3.22
CA VAL A 66 16.32 6.25 2.26
C VAL A 66 15.02 6.57 2.99
N LYS A 67 14.42 7.73 2.69
CA LYS A 67 13.12 8.10 3.22
C LYS A 67 12.01 7.35 2.47
N VAL A 68 11.36 6.41 3.15
CA VAL A 68 10.21 5.66 2.59
C VAL A 68 8.91 6.42 2.85
N PHE A 69 8.19 6.73 1.77
CA PHE A 69 6.89 7.36 1.77
C PHE A 69 5.80 6.33 1.46
N SER A 70 4.95 6.08 2.45
CA SER A 70 3.79 5.20 2.37
C SER A 70 2.56 6.00 1.98
N GLN A 71 1.85 5.57 0.94
CA GLN A 71 0.72 6.32 0.38
C GLN A 71 -0.51 6.47 1.30
N PRO A 72 -0.90 5.50 2.16
CA PRO A 72 -2.17 5.58 2.90
C PRO A 72 -2.32 6.84 3.77
N ALA A 73 -1.29 7.18 4.57
CA ALA A 73 -1.33 8.35 5.44
C ALA A 73 -1.35 9.66 4.65
N LEU A 74 -0.51 9.76 3.61
CA LEU A 74 -0.45 10.94 2.74
C LEU A 74 -1.79 11.22 2.06
N VAL A 75 -2.48 10.18 1.59
CA VAL A 75 -3.79 10.31 0.96
C VAL A 75 -4.87 10.67 1.99
N ALA A 76 -4.84 10.07 3.17
CA ALA A 76 -5.79 10.38 4.24
C ALA A 76 -5.68 11.85 4.69
N ASP A 77 -4.47 12.34 4.93
CA ASP A 77 -4.22 13.72 5.33
C ASP A 77 -4.63 14.72 4.23
N SER A 78 -4.31 14.39 2.97
CA SER A 78 -4.70 15.20 1.81
C SER A 78 -6.23 15.28 1.66
N LEU A 79 -6.93 14.15 1.83
CA LEU A 79 -8.40 14.13 1.79
C LEU A 79 -9.01 14.92 2.97
N ALA A 80 -8.42 14.83 4.17
CA ALA A 80 -8.88 15.58 5.32
C ALA A 80 -8.75 17.09 5.12
N ASP A 81 -7.60 17.57 4.63
CA ASP A 81 -7.40 18.97 4.24
C ASP A 81 -8.38 19.41 3.16
N TYR A 82 -8.57 18.57 2.13
CA TYR A 82 -9.51 18.86 1.05
C TYR A 82 -10.95 19.06 1.57
N LEU A 83 -11.43 18.16 2.43
CA LEU A 83 -12.78 18.26 3.00
C LEU A 83 -12.94 19.42 3.99
N GLN A 84 -11.86 19.91 4.62
CA GLN A 84 -11.90 21.15 5.42
C GLN A 84 -12.11 22.38 4.53
N ARG A 85 -11.49 22.42 3.35
CA ARG A 85 -11.64 23.50 2.36
C ARG A 85 -12.95 23.41 1.57
N HIS A 86 -13.52 22.22 1.49
CA HIS A 86 -14.74 21.90 0.72
C HIS A 86 -15.80 21.20 1.59
N PRO A 87 -16.36 21.89 2.61
CA PRO A 87 -17.33 21.29 3.52
C PRO A 87 -18.60 20.78 2.80
N GLU A 88 -18.95 21.34 1.65
CA GLU A 88 -20.07 20.91 0.80
C GLU A 88 -19.90 19.50 0.21
N MET A 89 -18.66 19.01 0.11
CA MET A 89 -18.37 17.66 -0.39
C MET A 89 -18.38 16.60 0.72
N ARG A 90 -18.54 17.00 1.98
CA ARG A 90 -18.63 16.07 3.09
C ARG A 90 -20.03 15.45 3.13
N GLY A 91 -20.11 14.15 2.86
CA GLY A 91 -21.35 13.40 3.04
C GLY A 91 -21.76 13.24 4.51
N THR A 92 -23.01 12.88 4.76
CA THR A 92 -23.56 12.63 6.10
C THR A 92 -23.23 11.23 6.65
N GLY A 93 -22.50 10.41 5.89
CA GLY A 93 -22.16 9.05 6.27
C GLY A 93 -21.17 9.03 7.44
N GLU A 94 -21.58 8.47 8.56
CA GLU A 94 -20.73 8.27 9.74
C GLU A 94 -20.15 6.85 9.80
N ILE A 95 -20.83 5.90 9.17
CA ILE A 95 -20.47 4.48 9.16
C ILE A 95 -20.01 4.09 7.75
N PRO A 96 -18.82 3.51 7.60
CA PRO A 96 -18.34 3.06 6.30
C PRO A 96 -19.13 1.84 5.80
N MET A 97 -19.48 1.84 4.52
CA MET A 97 -20.00 0.67 3.80
C MET A 97 -18.95 0.21 2.79
N PHE A 98 -18.68 -1.09 2.76
CA PHE A 98 -17.74 -1.68 1.82
C PHE A 98 -18.51 -2.54 0.82
N LEU A 99 -18.32 -2.26 -0.46
CA LEU A 99 -18.95 -2.97 -1.57
C LEU A 99 -17.87 -3.60 -2.45
N THR A 100 -18.16 -4.75 -3.03
CA THR A 100 -17.28 -5.42 -4.01
C THR A 100 -18.08 -6.01 -5.15
N THR A 101 -17.50 -6.01 -6.34
CA THR A 101 -18.01 -6.73 -7.52
C THR A 101 -17.50 -8.18 -7.57
N GLY A 102 -16.58 -8.56 -6.68
CA GLY A 102 -16.07 -9.92 -6.53
C GLY A 102 -16.89 -10.74 -5.52
N ASP A 103 -16.26 -11.77 -4.95
CA ASP A 103 -16.84 -12.54 -3.84
C ASP A 103 -16.77 -11.75 -2.52
N PRO A 104 -17.91 -11.34 -1.93
CA PRO A 104 -17.91 -10.55 -0.70
C PRO A 104 -17.28 -11.25 0.50
N GLN A 105 -17.41 -12.57 0.60
CA GLN A 105 -16.85 -13.33 1.71
C GLN A 105 -15.32 -13.38 1.59
N ARG A 106 -14.80 -13.69 0.40
CA ARG A 106 -13.35 -13.72 0.15
C ARG A 106 -12.69 -12.37 0.46
N VAL A 107 -13.29 -11.26 -0.01
CA VAL A 107 -12.75 -9.91 0.22
C VAL A 107 -12.86 -9.51 1.69
N THR A 108 -13.96 -9.87 2.37
CA THR A 108 -14.13 -9.66 3.82
C THR A 108 -13.02 -10.33 4.63
N ASP A 109 -12.70 -11.58 4.30
CA ASP A 109 -11.67 -12.36 5.00
C ASP A 109 -10.27 -11.72 4.83
N GLN A 110 -9.91 -11.36 3.59
CA GLN A 110 -8.65 -10.68 3.29
C GLN A 110 -8.56 -9.30 3.96
N ALA A 111 -9.59 -8.46 3.82
CA ALA A 111 -9.60 -7.13 4.43
C ALA A 111 -9.51 -7.21 5.97
N THR A 112 -10.23 -8.15 6.59
CA THR A 112 -10.20 -8.37 8.04
C THR A 112 -8.82 -8.82 8.50
N ARG A 113 -8.14 -9.69 7.74
CA ARG A 113 -6.77 -10.11 8.01
C ARG A 113 -5.79 -8.93 8.02
N PHE A 114 -5.83 -8.07 7.01
CA PHE A 114 -4.88 -6.95 6.89
C PHE A 114 -5.20 -5.79 7.83
N LEU A 115 -6.47 -5.42 7.97
CA LEU A 115 -6.90 -4.30 8.82
C LEU A 115 -7.02 -4.66 10.29
N ARG A 116 -6.92 -5.95 10.65
CA ARG A 116 -7.04 -6.48 12.02
C ARG A 116 -8.33 -6.05 12.73
N ARG A 117 -9.40 -5.81 11.95
CA ARG A 117 -10.75 -5.49 12.42
C ARG A 117 -11.76 -6.02 11.42
N LYS A 118 -12.94 -6.43 11.88
CA LYS A 118 -14.01 -6.89 10.99
C LYS A 118 -14.33 -5.78 9.98
N THR A 119 -14.16 -6.10 8.70
CA THR A 119 -14.42 -5.19 7.57
C THR A 119 -15.31 -5.95 6.59
N GLU A 120 -16.61 -5.88 6.82
CA GLU A 120 -17.61 -6.65 6.08
C GLU A 120 -17.89 -5.98 4.74
N PHE A 121 -17.74 -6.76 3.66
CA PHE A 121 -18.07 -6.36 2.30
C PHE A 121 -19.42 -6.97 1.88
N HIS A 122 -20.17 -6.22 1.07
CA HIS A 122 -21.39 -6.68 0.41
C HIS A 122 -21.22 -6.67 -1.11
N ALA A 123 -22.04 -7.44 -1.83
CA ALA A 123 -22.09 -7.35 -3.29
C ALA A 123 -22.62 -5.97 -3.70
N ALA A 124 -21.96 -5.35 -4.69
CA ALA A 124 -22.35 -4.07 -5.28
C ALA A 124 -23.58 -4.17 -6.20
#